data_AF-A0A7D7VR18-F1
#
_entry.id   AF-A0A7D7VR18-F1
#
_cell.length_a   1.000
_cell.length_b   1.000
_cell.length_c   1.000
_cell.angle_alpha   90.00
_cell.angle_beta   90.00
_cell.angle_gamma   90.00
#
_symmetry.space_group_name_H-M   'P 1'
#
loop_
_entity.id
_entity.type
_entity.pdbx_description
1 polymer ?
#
loop_
_entity_poly.entity_id
_entity_poly.type
_entity_poly.pdbx_seq_one_letter_code
_entity_poly.pdbx_strand_id
1 'polypeptide(L)'
;MITISIFLLFIFSVKISAQKDTISDNGIKAKKQITIAKNTYNPLSPSKAAFYSAIFPGMGQVYNKKYWKVPIVWGALGTSIYFYLDNNKEYKRYRRAFRQREAGLQDEFTLDNGTVLISRNGLINAQRVLRDNRDLSLLVTIILYTLQIVEASVNAHLLQFNTSDRLSFKPVIVPGIMTAGEPIVGMSLKYTF
;
A
#
# COMPACT_ATOMS: atom_id res chain seq x y z
N MET A 1 -17.17 -12.21 15.25
CA MET A 1 -17.28 -11.91 13.79
C MET A 1 -17.90 -10.54 13.50
N ILE A 2 -17.67 -9.52 14.34
CA ILE A 2 -18.28 -8.17 14.16
C ILE A 2 -17.23 -7.10 13.82
N THR A 3 -15.94 -7.38 14.00
CA THR A 3 -14.86 -6.41 13.79
C THR A 3 -14.37 -6.31 12.34
N ILE A 4 -14.64 -7.31 11.48
CA ILE A 4 -14.23 -7.31 10.06
C ILE A 4 -15.14 -6.41 9.20
N SER A 5 -16.39 -6.19 9.63
CA SER A 5 -17.37 -5.42 8.84
C SER A 5 -17.14 -3.90 8.88
N ILE A 6 -16.45 -3.38 9.90
CA ILE A 6 -16.22 -1.94 10.08
C ILE A 6 -15.09 -1.42 9.17
N PHE A 7 -14.15 -2.26 8.77
CA PHE A 7 -13.06 -1.86 7.86
C PHE A 7 -13.51 -1.69 6.40
N LEU A 8 -14.58 -2.37 5.99
CA LEU A 8 -15.09 -2.29 4.61
C LEU A 8 -15.91 -1.02 4.34
N LEU A 9 -16.34 -0.30 5.38
CA LEU A 9 -17.21 0.88 5.25
C LEU A 9 -16.43 2.21 5.14
N PHE A 10 -15.12 2.21 5.38
CA PHE A 10 -14.30 3.43 5.29
C PHE A 10 -13.79 3.72 3.86
N ILE A 11 -13.85 2.75 2.94
CA ILE A 11 -13.35 2.90 1.55
C ILE A 11 -14.34 3.71 0.67
N PHE A 12 -15.62 3.83 1.06
CA PHE A 12 -16.65 4.45 0.23
C PHE A 12 -16.88 5.97 0.42
N SER A 13 -16.09 6.66 1.24
CA SER A 13 -16.32 8.09 1.56
C SER A 13 -15.41 9.09 0.81
N VAL A 14 -14.66 8.67 -0.21
CA VAL A 14 -13.87 9.62 -1.01
C VAL A 14 -14.82 10.43 -1.91
N LYS A 15 -15.21 11.61 -1.45
CA LYS A 15 -15.89 12.64 -2.26
C LYS A 15 -14.95 13.08 -3.39
N ILE A 16 -15.14 12.55 -4.59
CA ILE A 16 -14.53 13.05 -5.83
C ILE A 16 -15.16 14.43 -6.09
N SER A 17 -14.43 15.50 -5.79
CA SER A 17 -14.78 16.84 -6.29
C SER A 17 -14.17 17.00 -7.68
N ALA A 18 -15.01 16.88 -8.70
CA ALA A 18 -14.66 17.17 -10.09
C ALA A 18 -14.68 18.69 -10.33
N GLN A 19 -13.55 19.20 -10.82
CA GLN A 19 -13.29 20.43 -11.58
C GLN A 19 -14.34 21.56 -11.58
N LYS A 20 -13.92 22.75 -11.12
CA LYS A 20 -14.64 24.02 -11.30
C LYS A 20 -13.84 24.90 -12.25
N ASP A 21 -14.14 24.85 -13.54
CA ASP A 21 -13.51 25.72 -14.53
C ASP A 21 -14.29 27.03 -14.66
N THR A 22 -13.66 28.14 -14.32
CA THR A 22 -14.10 29.49 -14.70
C THR A 22 -13.18 29.95 -15.83
N ILE A 23 -13.73 30.04 -17.04
CA ILE A 23 -13.02 30.53 -18.22
C ILE A 23 -12.96 32.05 -18.13
N SER A 24 -11.78 32.62 -17.88
CA SER A 24 -11.47 34.00 -18.28
C SER A 24 -10.62 33.92 -19.54
N ASP A 25 -11.26 34.26 -20.66
CA ASP A 25 -10.60 34.58 -21.91
C ASP A 25 -9.66 35.78 -21.69
N ASN A 26 -8.41 35.65 -22.14
CA ASN A 26 -7.60 36.75 -22.68
C ASN A 26 -6.29 36.19 -23.20
N GLY A 27 -6.14 36.27 -24.52
CA GLY A 27 -5.07 35.64 -25.28
C GLY A 27 -3.66 36.06 -24.89
N ILE A 28 -2.78 35.05 -24.78
CA ILE A 28 -1.33 35.26 -24.86
C ILE A 28 -0.73 34.18 -25.78
N LYS A 29 -0.08 34.70 -26.81
CA LYS A 29 0.68 34.06 -27.90
C LYS A 29 1.41 32.78 -27.48
N ALA A 30 1.01 31.65 -28.07
CA ALA A 30 1.71 30.39 -27.94
C ALA A 30 3.01 30.39 -28.76
N LYS A 31 4.10 30.92 -28.19
CA LYS A 31 5.46 30.50 -28.59
C LYS A 31 5.68 29.12 -27.97
N LYS A 32 5.16 28.08 -28.63
CA LYS A 32 5.37 26.68 -28.24
C LYS A 32 6.82 26.30 -28.54
N GLN A 33 7.72 26.67 -27.62
CA GLN A 33 9.03 26.05 -27.54
C GLN A 33 8.77 24.59 -27.14
N ILE A 34 8.80 23.70 -28.12
CA ILE A 34 8.80 22.26 -27.88
C ILE A 34 10.15 21.96 -27.27
N THR A 35 10.26 22.14 -25.95
CA THR A 35 11.31 21.47 -25.18
C THR A 35 10.99 19.99 -25.29
N ILE A 36 11.60 19.33 -26.28
CA ILE A 36 11.71 17.87 -26.29
C ILE A 36 12.36 17.55 -24.94
N ALA A 37 11.57 17.09 -23.98
CA ALA A 37 12.08 16.59 -22.72
C ALA A 37 12.99 15.43 -23.11
N LYS A 38 14.30 15.69 -23.14
CA LYS A 38 15.34 14.70 -23.39
C LYS A 38 15.09 13.62 -22.34
N ASN A 39 14.57 12.47 -22.75
CA ASN A 39 14.37 11.34 -21.85
C ASN A 39 15.77 10.89 -21.45
N THR A 40 16.28 11.47 -20.37
CA THR A 40 17.66 11.32 -19.98
C THR A 40 17.70 10.05 -19.16
N TYR A 41 18.15 8.97 -19.79
CA TYR A 41 18.44 7.72 -19.13
C TYR A 41 19.23 8.01 -17.85
N ASN A 42 18.65 7.65 -16.70
CA ASN A 42 19.23 7.94 -15.40
C ASN A 42 19.53 6.61 -14.71
N PRO A 43 20.76 6.07 -14.84
CA PRO A 43 21.12 4.78 -14.27
C PRO A 43 21.01 4.73 -12.74
N LEU A 44 20.94 5.89 -12.07
CA LEU A 44 20.80 6.01 -10.62
C LEU A 44 19.34 6.00 -10.15
N SER A 45 18.35 6.00 -11.06
CA SER A 45 16.93 5.97 -10.64
C SER A 45 16.54 4.70 -9.87
N PRO A 46 17.02 3.48 -10.22
CA PRO A 46 16.66 2.25 -9.52
C PRO A 46 17.31 2.17 -8.14
N SER A 47 18.59 2.55 -8.05
CA SER A 47 19.30 2.60 -6.76
C SER A 47 18.70 3.64 -5.82
N LYS A 48 18.26 4.81 -6.32
CA LYS A 48 17.53 5.80 -5.51
C LYS A 48 16.17 5.29 -5.03
N ALA A 49 15.39 4.64 -5.89
CA ALA A 49 14.09 4.08 -5.51
C ALA A 49 14.24 2.97 -4.45
N ALA A 50 15.23 2.09 -4.61
CA ALA A 50 15.57 1.07 -3.63
C ALA A 50 15.99 1.69 -2.29
N PHE A 51 16.88 2.69 -2.32
CA PHE A 51 17.35 3.39 -1.13
C PHE A 51 16.19 4.05 -0.36
N TYR A 52 15.30 4.75 -1.07
CA TYR A 52 14.13 5.36 -0.43
C TYR A 52 13.21 4.31 0.20
N SER A 53 12.91 3.20 -0.49
CA SER A 53 12.14 2.10 0.09
C SER A 53 12.81 1.44 1.30
N ALA A 54 14.14 1.46 1.37
CA ALA A 54 14.90 0.89 2.48
C ALA A 54 14.93 1.77 3.73
N ILE A 55 14.61 3.06 3.62
CA ILE A 55 14.47 3.95 4.78
C ILE A 55 13.05 3.88 5.33
N PHE A 56 12.06 4.00 4.46
CA PHE A 56 10.66 3.89 4.84
C PHE A 56 9.88 3.03 3.84
N PRO A 57 9.01 2.15 4.34
CA PRO A 57 8.22 1.30 3.47
C PRO A 57 7.32 2.15 2.57
N GLY A 58 7.55 2.06 1.26
CA GLY A 58 6.69 2.61 0.22
C GLY A 58 7.25 3.88 -0.43
N MET A 59 8.34 4.46 0.08
CA MET A 59 8.90 5.68 -0.52
C MET A 59 9.44 5.46 -1.94
N GLY A 60 9.97 4.29 -2.29
CA GLY A 60 10.37 4.00 -3.66
C GLY A 60 9.17 3.94 -4.63
N GLN A 61 7.99 3.52 -4.16
CA GLN A 61 6.76 3.55 -4.95
C GLN A 61 6.30 5.01 -5.18
N VAL A 62 6.46 5.86 -4.17
CA VAL A 62 6.23 7.32 -4.28
C VAL A 62 7.20 7.96 -5.29
N TYR A 63 8.49 7.62 -5.22
CA TYR A 63 9.50 8.08 -6.18
C TYR A 63 9.14 7.67 -7.62
N ASN A 64 8.63 6.45 -7.79
CA ASN A 64 8.16 5.92 -9.07
C ASN A 64 6.78 6.48 -9.50
N LYS A 65 6.20 7.42 -8.76
CA LYS A 65 4.84 7.98 -8.98
C LYS A 65 3.73 6.92 -8.98
N LYS A 66 3.94 5.78 -8.32
CA LYS A 66 2.98 4.67 -8.19
C LYS A 66 2.36 4.65 -6.79
N TYR A 67 1.67 5.74 -6.43
CA TYR A 67 1.08 5.95 -5.11
C TYR A 67 0.05 4.88 -4.71
N TRP A 68 -0.69 4.35 -5.68
CA TRP A 68 -1.74 3.35 -5.42
C TRP A 68 -1.21 2.05 -4.79
N LYS A 69 0.09 1.74 -4.96
CA LYS A 69 0.72 0.55 -4.36
C LYS A 69 1.07 0.74 -2.88
N VAL A 70 1.19 1.98 -2.42
CA VAL A 70 1.63 2.28 -1.04
C VAL A 70 0.68 1.68 0.00
N PRO A 71 -0.67 1.83 -0.09
CA PRO A 71 -1.58 1.22 0.87
C PRO A 71 -1.46 -0.30 0.94
N ILE A 72 -1.18 -0.97 -0.18
CA ILE A 72 -1.02 -2.42 -0.23
C ILE A 72 0.19 -2.85 0.59
N VAL A 73 1.32 -2.16 0.44
CA VAL A 73 2.51 -2.55 1.20
C VAL A 73 2.38 -2.24 2.69
N TRP A 74 1.79 -1.10 3.03
CA TRP A 74 1.48 -0.79 4.43
C TRP A 74 0.48 -1.78 5.02
N GLY A 75 -0.50 -2.25 4.24
CA GLY A 75 -1.41 -3.32 4.65
C GLY A 75 -0.68 -4.64 4.91
N ALA A 76 0.22 -5.04 4.01
CA ALA A 76 0.97 -6.28 4.14
C ALA A 76 1.91 -6.26 5.37
N LEU A 77 2.72 -5.21 5.50
CA LEU A 77 3.63 -5.03 6.64
C LEU A 77 2.87 -4.82 7.94
N GLY A 78 1.81 -4.01 7.93
CA GLY A 78 0.99 -3.76 9.11
C GLY A 78 0.35 -5.04 9.62
N THR A 79 -0.15 -5.89 8.72
CA THR A 79 -0.74 -7.18 9.07
C THR A 79 0.30 -8.13 9.67
N SER A 80 1.47 -8.28 9.04
CA SER A 80 2.51 -9.18 9.55
C SER A 80 3.07 -8.73 10.90
N ILE A 81 3.25 -7.41 11.08
CA ILE A 81 3.67 -6.82 12.36
C ILE A 81 2.59 -7.01 13.44
N TYR A 82 1.32 -6.81 13.10
CA TYR A 82 0.21 -7.04 14.01
C TYR A 82 0.23 -8.48 14.57
N PHE A 83 0.33 -9.48 13.68
CA PHE A 83 0.42 -10.88 14.11
C PHE A 83 1.67 -11.16 14.95
N TYR A 84 2.82 -10.56 14.62
CA TYR A 84 4.01 -10.68 15.44
C TYR A 84 3.78 -10.17 16.88
N LEU A 85 3.21 -8.97 17.01
CA LEU A 85 2.97 -8.33 18.31
C LEU A 85 1.95 -9.11 19.14
N ASP A 86 0.86 -9.55 18.52
CA ASP A 86 -0.21 -10.31 19.18
C ASP A 86 0.31 -11.67 19.67
N ASN A 87 0.97 -12.45 18.80
CA ASN A 87 1.56 -13.73 19.18
C ASN A 87 2.63 -13.57 20.28
N ASN A 88 3.45 -12.51 20.24
CA ASN A 88 4.43 -12.25 21.27
C ASN A 88 3.80 -11.85 22.62
N LYS A 89 2.70 -11.10 22.59
CA LYS A 89 1.95 -10.73 23.79
C LYS A 89 1.34 -11.96 24.44
N GLU A 90 0.62 -12.78 23.68
CA GLU A 90 0.02 -14.00 24.20
C GLU A 90 1.11 -14.99 24.64
N TYR A 91 2.21 -15.14 23.89
CA TYR A 91 3.35 -15.97 24.32
C TYR A 91 3.85 -15.59 25.72
N LYS A 92 4.03 -14.29 25.99
CA LYS A 92 4.46 -13.79 27.30
C LYS A 92 3.41 -14.05 28.39
N ARG A 93 2.13 -13.94 28.05
CA ARG A 93 1.00 -14.23 28.94
C ARG A 93 1.01 -15.69 29.39
N TYR A 94 1.03 -16.64 28.45
CA TYR A 94 1.11 -18.08 28.76
C TYR A 94 2.41 -18.45 29.49
N ARG A 95 3.55 -17.84 29.13
CA ARG A 95 4.82 -18.06 29.83
C ARG A 95 4.79 -17.56 31.28
N ARG A 96 4.10 -16.45 31.55
CA ARG A 96 3.92 -15.93 32.91
C ARG A 96 3.04 -16.87 33.74
N ALA A 97 1.91 -17.33 33.18
CA ALA A 97 1.04 -18.28 33.85
C ALA A 97 1.75 -19.61 34.18
N PHE A 98 2.54 -20.13 33.23
CA PHE A 98 3.37 -21.31 33.45
C PHE A 98 4.34 -21.10 34.63
N ARG A 99 5.06 -19.97 34.66
CA ARG A 99 5.97 -19.64 35.77
C ARG A 99 5.26 -19.53 37.13
N GLN A 100 4.07 -18.96 37.17
CA GLN A 100 3.29 -18.83 38.40
C GLN A 100 2.90 -20.21 38.94
N ARG A 101 2.43 -21.09 38.05
CA ARG A 101 2.02 -22.45 38.42
C ARG A 101 3.19 -23.30 38.93
N GLU A 102 4.36 -23.21 38.30
CA GLU A 102 5.57 -23.89 38.80
C GLU A 102 6.05 -23.33 40.16
N ALA A 103 5.73 -22.07 40.46
CA ALA A 103 6.02 -21.45 41.76
C ALA A 103 4.94 -21.74 42.82
N GLY A 104 3.91 -22.52 42.51
CA GLY A 104 2.77 -22.79 43.40
C GLY A 104 1.83 -21.59 43.59
N LEU A 105 1.95 -20.56 42.75
CA LEU A 105 1.07 -19.38 42.75
C LEU A 105 -0.16 -19.63 41.86
N GLN A 106 -1.28 -19.02 42.20
CA GLN A 106 -2.46 -19.03 41.36
C GLN A 106 -2.18 -18.25 40.05
N ASP A 107 -2.44 -18.90 38.92
CA ASP A 107 -2.32 -18.34 37.58
C ASP A 107 -3.69 -18.00 36.99
N GLU A 108 -3.71 -17.21 35.92
CA GLU A 108 -4.95 -16.75 35.26
C GLU A 108 -5.79 -17.86 34.61
N PHE A 109 -5.24 -19.07 34.46
CA PHE A 109 -5.95 -20.23 33.91
C PHE A 109 -6.37 -21.23 34.99
N THR A 110 -6.28 -20.86 36.27
CA THR A 110 -6.81 -21.60 37.42
C THR A 110 -7.88 -20.75 38.10
N LEU A 111 -9.12 -21.27 38.20
CA LEU A 111 -10.20 -20.59 38.91
C LEU A 111 -9.93 -20.60 40.42
N ASP A 112 -10.59 -19.68 41.15
CA ASP A 112 -10.51 -19.58 42.62
C ASP A 112 -10.97 -20.84 43.35
N ASN A 113 -11.80 -21.67 42.70
CA ASN A 113 -12.23 -22.96 43.21
C ASN A 113 -11.21 -24.10 42.97
N GLY A 114 -10.02 -23.80 42.45
CA GLY A 114 -8.98 -24.78 42.12
C GLY A 114 -9.16 -25.51 40.79
N THR A 115 -10.19 -25.20 40.01
CA THR A 115 -10.41 -25.83 38.69
C THR A 115 -9.40 -25.30 37.67
N VAL A 116 -8.65 -26.21 37.06
CA VAL A 116 -7.63 -25.89 36.03
C VAL A 116 -8.29 -25.85 34.65
N LEU A 117 -8.34 -24.67 34.03
CA LEU A 117 -8.89 -24.48 32.67
C LEU A 117 -7.95 -25.02 31.59
N ILE A 118 -6.65 -24.82 31.79
CA ILE A 118 -5.61 -25.23 30.83
C ILE A 118 -4.58 -26.06 31.59
N SER A 119 -4.37 -27.30 31.18
CA SER A 119 -3.38 -28.18 31.81
C SER A 119 -1.95 -27.64 31.65
N ARG A 120 -1.02 -28.12 32.48
CA ARG A 120 0.41 -27.78 32.36
C ARG A 120 0.95 -28.02 30.94
N ASN A 121 0.60 -29.16 30.35
CA ASN A 121 0.99 -29.49 28.97
C ASN A 121 0.32 -28.56 27.95
N GLY A 122 -0.93 -28.14 28.21
CA GLY A 122 -1.61 -27.12 27.42
C GLY A 122 -0.86 -25.79 27.42
N LEU A 123 -0.35 -25.33 28.57
CA LEU A 123 0.45 -24.11 28.68
C LEU A 123 1.78 -24.21 27.89
N ILE A 124 2.43 -25.37 27.93
CA ILE A 124 3.68 -25.61 27.19
C ILE A 124 3.42 -25.60 25.68
N ASN A 125 2.36 -26.29 25.24
CA ASN A 125 1.99 -26.35 23.83
C ASN A 125 1.58 -24.97 23.29
N ALA A 126 0.78 -24.23 24.05
CA ALA A 126 0.38 -22.87 23.69
C ALA A 126 1.62 -21.96 23.52
N GLN A 127 2.58 -22.02 24.44
CA GLN A 127 3.83 -21.29 24.32
C GLN A 127 4.61 -21.66 23.06
N ARG A 128 4.68 -22.95 22.71
CA ARG A 128 5.36 -23.40 21.49
C ARG A 128 4.68 -22.81 20.24
N VAL A 129 3.37 -23.00 20.11
CA VAL A 129 2.60 -22.52 18.95
C VAL A 129 2.71 -20.99 18.81
N LEU A 130 2.53 -20.25 19.89
CA LEU A 130 2.60 -18.78 19.88
C LEU A 130 4.01 -18.27 19.55
N ARG A 131 5.06 -18.95 20.05
CA ARG A 131 6.44 -18.62 19.71
C ARG A 131 6.71 -18.88 18.23
N ASP A 132 6.31 -20.04 17.73
CA ASP A 132 6.57 -20.42 16.34
C ASP A 132 5.79 -19.50 15.37
N ASN A 133 4.55 -19.12 15.70
CA ASN A 133 3.76 -18.13 14.94
C ASN A 133 4.36 -16.72 14.98
N ARG A 134 4.89 -16.29 16.13
CA ARG A 134 5.62 -15.01 16.25
C ARG A 134 6.84 -15.03 15.33
N ASP A 135 7.62 -16.09 15.38
CA ASP A 135 8.86 -16.21 14.59
C ASP A 135 8.55 -16.27 13.09
N LEU A 136 7.48 -16.96 12.69
CA LEU A 136 6.96 -16.94 11.33
C LEU A 136 6.51 -15.53 10.90
N SER A 137 5.78 -14.81 11.76
CA SER A 137 5.32 -13.45 11.46
C SER A 137 6.49 -12.48 11.28
N LEU A 138 7.55 -12.65 12.07
CA LEU A 138 8.80 -11.89 11.92
C LEU A 138 9.46 -12.20 10.57
N LEU A 139 9.60 -13.48 10.22
CA LEU A 139 10.17 -13.92 8.95
C LEU A 139 9.39 -13.32 7.76
N VAL A 140 8.06 -13.45 7.77
CA VAL A 140 7.18 -12.89 6.74
C VAL A 140 7.35 -11.37 6.64
N THR A 141 7.46 -10.66 7.76
CA THR A 141 7.71 -9.22 7.77
C THR A 141 9.01 -8.87 7.05
N ILE A 142 10.10 -9.60 7.33
CA ILE A 142 11.41 -9.38 6.69
C ILE A 142 11.34 -9.66 5.18
N ILE A 143 10.65 -10.73 4.79
CA ILE A 143 10.45 -11.09 3.37
C ILE A 143 9.67 -9.98 2.66
N LEU A 144 8.53 -9.56 3.21
CA LEU A 144 7.70 -8.49 2.64
C LEU A 144 8.46 -7.17 2.52
N TYR A 145 9.25 -6.82 3.54
CA TYR A 145 10.07 -5.62 3.55
C TYR A 145 11.12 -5.63 2.43
N THR A 146 11.82 -6.75 2.29
CA THR A 146 12.83 -6.93 1.24
C THR A 146 12.20 -6.93 -0.15
N LEU A 147 11.08 -7.66 -0.31
CA LEU A 147 10.35 -7.76 -1.57
C LEU A 147 9.89 -6.39 -2.06
N GLN A 148 9.41 -5.53 -1.16
CA GLN A 148 9.01 -4.17 -1.49
C GLN A 148 10.16 -3.35 -2.08
N ILE A 149 11.36 -3.45 -1.50
CA ILE A 149 12.55 -2.72 -1.95
C ILE A 149 12.91 -3.17 -3.37
N VAL A 150 12.95 -4.48 -3.60
CA VAL A 150 13.23 -5.06 -4.93
C VAL A 150 12.18 -4.59 -5.94
N GLU A 151 10.90 -4.64 -5.59
CA GLU A 151 9.81 -4.22 -6.48
C GLU A 151 9.94 -2.75 -6.88
N ALA A 152 10.29 -1.86 -5.93
CA ALA A 152 10.52 -0.45 -6.22
C ALA A 152 11.73 -0.24 -7.14
N SER A 153 12.81 -1.01 -6.95
CA SER A 153 14.00 -0.97 -7.81
C SER A 153 13.68 -1.41 -9.25
N VAL A 154 12.97 -2.53 -9.41
CA VAL A 154 12.58 -3.05 -10.73
C VAL A 154 11.64 -2.08 -11.45
N ASN A 155 10.63 -1.53 -10.75
CA ASN A 155 9.71 -0.54 -11.33
C ASN A 155 10.46 0.72 -11.80
N ALA A 156 11.45 1.18 -11.04
CA ALA A 156 12.27 2.32 -11.43
C ALA A 156 13.14 2.04 -12.66
N HIS A 157 13.62 0.81 -12.83
CA HIS A 157 14.37 0.38 -14.01
C HIS A 157 13.46 0.36 -15.26
N LEU A 158 12.26 -0.20 -15.15
CA LEU A 158 11.28 -0.25 -16.25
C LEU A 158 10.77 1.14 -16.67
N LEU A 159 10.64 2.07 -15.72
CA LEU A 159 10.26 3.46 -16.02
C LEU A 159 11.26 4.18 -16.92
N GLN A 160 12.52 3.75 -16.98
CA GLN A 160 13.51 4.34 -17.89
C GLN A 160 13.32 3.88 -19.34
N PHE A 161 12.72 2.70 -19.55
CA PHE A 161 12.48 2.16 -20.89
C PHE A 161 11.15 2.64 -21.50
N ASN A 162 10.18 3.04 -20.68
CA ASN A 162 8.94 3.61 -21.20
C ASN A 162 9.14 5.09 -21.63
N THR A 163 9.35 5.31 -22.93
CA THR A 163 9.64 6.64 -23.51
C THR A 163 8.47 7.30 -24.23
N SER A 164 7.29 6.68 -24.33
CA SER A 164 6.22 7.26 -25.17
C SER A 164 4.83 6.76 -24.81
N ASP A 165 4.11 7.51 -23.98
CA ASP A 165 2.64 7.48 -23.98
C ASP A 165 2.11 8.90 -23.82
N ARG A 166 2.06 9.65 -24.93
CA ARG A 166 1.36 10.93 -24.98
C ARG A 166 -0.12 10.69 -25.25
N LEU A 167 -0.84 10.15 -24.27
CA LEU A 167 -2.30 10.14 -24.32
C LEU A 167 -2.80 11.59 -24.24
N SER A 168 -3.08 12.18 -25.40
CA SER A 168 -3.57 13.56 -25.50
C SER A 168 -5.08 13.53 -25.66
N PHE A 169 -5.81 13.83 -24.59
CA PHE A 169 -7.25 14.08 -24.67
C PHE A 169 -7.44 15.48 -25.27
N LYS A 170 -7.93 15.55 -26.50
CA LYS A 170 -8.25 16.81 -27.16
C LYS A 170 -9.74 16.83 -27.48
N PRO A 171 -10.56 17.64 -26.78
CA PRO A 171 -11.92 17.88 -27.22
C PRO A 171 -11.86 18.58 -28.58
N VAL A 172 -12.51 18.00 -29.59
CA VAL A 172 -12.61 18.60 -30.92
C VAL A 172 -14.04 19.06 -31.09
N ILE A 173 -14.23 20.37 -31.19
CA ILE A 173 -15.51 20.96 -31.56
C ILE A 173 -15.47 21.12 -33.08
N VAL A 174 -16.27 20.33 -33.80
CA VAL A 174 -16.41 20.45 -35.25
C VAL A 174 -17.58 21.39 -35.52
N PRO A 175 -17.36 22.63 -36.01
CA PRO A 175 -18.46 23.48 -36.42
C PRO A 175 -19.11 22.87 -37.67
N GLY A 176 -20.40 22.53 -37.58
CA GLY A 176 -21.18 22.05 -38.71
C GLY A 176 -21.28 23.14 -39.78
N ILE A 177 -20.68 22.91 -40.94
CA ILE A 177 -20.93 23.72 -42.13
C ILE A 177 -22.33 23.36 -42.64
N MET A 178 -23.24 24.33 -42.51
CA MET A 178 -24.52 24.43 -43.21
C MET A 178 -25.67 23.56 -42.69
N THR A 179 -26.22 23.92 -41.54
CA THR A 179 -27.68 24.14 -41.29
C THR A 179 -27.86 24.37 -39.79
N ALA A 180 -28.84 25.19 -39.41
CA ALA A 180 -29.12 25.56 -38.02
C ALA A 180 -29.53 24.34 -37.18
N GLY A 181 -28.54 23.61 -36.67
CA GLY A 181 -28.69 22.45 -35.80
C GLY A 181 -27.57 22.43 -34.76
N GLU A 182 -27.92 22.01 -33.55
CA GLU A 182 -27.12 22.06 -32.33
C GLU A 182 -25.65 21.63 -32.54
N PRO A 183 -24.67 22.28 -31.89
CA PRO A 183 -23.26 21.92 -32.01
C PRO A 183 -23.05 20.47 -31.56
N ILE A 184 -22.65 19.60 -32.48
CA ILE A 184 -22.34 18.20 -32.19
C ILE A 184 -20.99 18.15 -31.48
N VAL A 185 -21.01 17.83 -30.19
CA VAL A 185 -19.81 17.66 -29.37
C VAL A 185 -19.32 16.21 -29.53
N GLY A 186 -18.15 16.04 -30.16
CA GLY A 186 -17.52 14.74 -30.35
C GLY A 186 -16.27 14.56 -29.49
N MET A 187 -15.96 13.32 -29.10
CA MET A 187 -14.68 12.96 -28.48
C MET A 187 -13.79 12.27 -29.51
N SER A 188 -12.57 12.75 -29.71
CA SER A 188 -11.58 12.08 -30.57
C SER A 188 -10.42 11.58 -29.73
N LEU A 189 -10.17 10.27 -29.76
CA LEU A 189 -9.06 9.63 -29.07
C LEU A 189 -8.01 9.24 -30.10
N LYS A 190 -6.88 9.94 -30.11
CA LYS A 190 -5.76 9.64 -31.02
C LYS A 190 -4.65 8.94 -30.24
N TYR A 191 -4.40 7.69 -30.62
CA TYR A 191 -3.28 6.88 -30.16
C TYR A 191 -2.20 6.83 -31.25
N THR A 192 -0.93 6.98 -30.92
CA THR A 192 0.19 6.92 -31.87
C THR A 192 1.33 6.17 -31.22
N PHE A 193 1.75 5.08 -31.86
CA PHE A 193 2.93 4.30 -31.51
C PHE A 193 4.21 4.96 -32.06
#